data_AF-A0A535NIB0-F1
#
_entry.id   AF-A0A535NIB0-F1
#
_cell.length_a   1.000
_cell.length_b   1.000
_cell.length_c   1.000
_cell.angle_alpha   90.00
_cell.angle_beta   90.00
_cell.angle_gamma   90.00
#
_symmetry.space_group_name_H-M   'P 1'
#
loop_
_entity.id
_entity.type
_entity.pdbx_description
1 polymer ?
#
loop_
_entity_poly.entity_id
_entity_poly.type
_entity_poly.pdbx_seq_one_letter_code
_entity_poly.pdbx_strand_id
1 'polypeptide(L)'
;MKRGWRRALGASVLALAAWSTAGLSVTAAAAVPTFSQRSHQWSRDALGSDPIDTIGSAGCALTAVTMVTAAYGYSTNPQQLNRWLTEHGGYIENDLLLWRQAGAATQGSVRWQWLHVPGIVSQLKTGDQDIEDLPPQSLVEAQLDAGRLVVAEVRLYGGMHFVVITGHSGHILNINDPWYGD
;
A
#
# COMPACT_ATOMS: atom_id res chain seq x y z
N MET A 1 -72.42 -33.54 -39.80
CA MET A 1 -71.56 -33.18 -38.65
C MET A 1 -70.24 -32.63 -39.17
N LYS A 2 -69.78 -31.50 -38.62
CA LYS A 2 -68.71 -30.62 -39.12
C LYS A 2 -67.31 -31.09 -38.72
N ARG A 3 -66.29 -30.75 -39.54
CA ARG A 3 -64.95 -30.17 -39.22
C ARG A 3 -63.96 -30.64 -40.30
N GLY A 4 -63.22 -29.82 -41.04
CA GLY A 4 -62.79 -28.44 -40.82
C GLY A 4 -61.26 -28.41 -40.82
N TRP A 5 -60.66 -28.30 -42.01
CA TRP A 5 -59.23 -28.08 -42.22
C TRP A 5 -58.75 -26.81 -41.51
N ARG A 6 -57.61 -26.89 -40.81
CA ARG A 6 -56.85 -25.70 -40.39
C ARG A 6 -55.36 -25.92 -40.67
N ARG A 7 -54.82 -25.06 -41.52
CA ARG A 7 -53.39 -24.82 -41.71
C ARG A 7 -52.89 -24.08 -40.46
N ALA A 8 -51.81 -24.56 -39.84
CA ALA A 8 -51.12 -23.82 -38.80
C ALA A 8 -50.01 -22.97 -39.42
N LEU A 9 -50.05 -21.67 -39.12
CA LEU A 9 -49.09 -20.64 -39.51
C LEU A 9 -47.77 -20.84 -38.73
N GLY A 10 -46.65 -20.61 -39.39
CA GLY A 10 -45.31 -20.68 -38.80
C GLY A 10 -45.12 -19.63 -37.70
N ALA A 11 -44.44 -20.05 -36.63
CA ALA A 11 -43.91 -19.17 -35.61
C ALA A 11 -42.40 -19.04 -35.84
N SER A 12 -41.98 -17.89 -36.37
CA SER A 12 -40.57 -17.50 -36.39
C SER A 12 -40.16 -17.13 -34.97
N VAL A 13 -39.32 -17.96 -34.34
CA VAL A 13 -38.70 -17.65 -33.06
C VAL A 13 -37.52 -16.71 -33.33
N LEU A 14 -37.71 -15.42 -33.06
CA LEU A 14 -36.61 -14.46 -32.92
C LEU A 14 -35.88 -14.79 -31.61
N ALA A 15 -34.77 -15.50 -31.70
CA ALA A 15 -33.84 -15.65 -30.58
C ALA A 15 -33.14 -14.31 -30.34
N LEU A 16 -33.63 -13.53 -29.38
CA LEU A 16 -32.87 -12.42 -28.80
C LEU A 16 -31.69 -13.01 -28.04
N ALA A 17 -30.49 -12.94 -28.64
CA ALA A 17 -29.26 -13.18 -27.90
C ALA A 17 -29.13 -12.06 -26.86
N ALA A 18 -29.51 -12.36 -25.61
CA ALA A 18 -29.20 -11.51 -24.49
C ALA A 18 -27.68 -11.61 -24.26
N TRP A 19 -26.95 -10.56 -24.60
CA TRP A 19 -25.54 -10.45 -24.24
C TRP A 19 -25.51 -10.20 -22.74
N SER A 20 -25.31 -11.27 -21.97
CA SER A 20 -24.97 -11.16 -20.57
C SER A 20 -23.61 -10.47 -20.50
N THR A 21 -23.61 -9.17 -20.23
CA THR A 21 -22.44 -8.50 -19.70
C THR A 21 -22.20 -9.10 -18.33
N ALA A 22 -21.41 -10.17 -18.27
CA ALA A 22 -20.79 -10.59 -17.04
C ALA A 22 -20.01 -9.37 -16.55
N GLY A 23 -20.60 -8.64 -15.61
CA GLY A 23 -19.91 -7.55 -14.94
C GLY A 23 -18.66 -8.13 -14.35
N LEU A 24 -17.50 -7.60 -14.74
CA LEU A 24 -16.27 -7.85 -14.02
C LEU A 24 -16.56 -7.47 -12.57
N SER A 25 -16.63 -8.47 -11.69
CA SER A 25 -16.59 -8.22 -10.26
C SER A 25 -15.21 -7.65 -9.99
N VAL A 26 -15.12 -6.33 -9.96
CA VAL A 26 -14.02 -5.64 -9.33
C VAL A 26 -14.10 -6.06 -7.87
N THR A 27 -13.27 -7.02 -7.48
CA THR A 27 -12.98 -7.26 -6.07
C THR A 27 -12.53 -5.91 -5.52
N ALA A 28 -13.35 -5.32 -4.64
CA ALA A 28 -12.95 -4.13 -3.91
C ALA A 28 -11.57 -4.42 -3.33
N ALA A 29 -10.59 -3.56 -3.64
CA ALA A 29 -9.27 -3.67 -3.03
C ALA A 29 -9.50 -3.77 -1.52
N ALA A 30 -8.91 -4.78 -0.89
CA ALA A 30 -9.03 -4.94 0.56
C ALA A 30 -8.65 -3.61 1.22
N ALA A 31 -9.48 -3.12 2.13
CA ALA A 31 -9.21 -1.86 2.81
C ALA A 31 -7.83 -1.94 3.47
N VAL A 32 -6.99 -0.93 3.23
CA VAL A 32 -5.66 -0.86 3.83
C VAL A 32 -5.83 -0.69 5.34
N PRO A 33 -5.34 -1.61 6.18
CA PRO A 33 -5.45 -1.46 7.61
C PRO A 33 -4.65 -0.24 8.07
N THR A 34 -5.18 0.50 9.02
CA THR A 34 -4.48 1.64 9.62
C THR A 34 -3.84 1.23 10.93
N PHE A 35 -2.53 1.49 11.07
CA PHE A 35 -1.78 1.29 12.30
C PHE A 35 -1.15 2.60 12.75
N SER A 36 -1.19 2.87 14.05
CA SER A 36 -0.47 3.99 14.64
C SER A 36 0.86 3.52 15.22
N GLN A 37 1.96 4.19 14.88
CA GLN A 37 3.26 4.00 15.53
C GLN A 37 3.19 4.37 17.03
N ARG A 38 2.23 5.22 17.39
CA ARG A 38 1.97 5.74 18.74
C ARG A 38 1.06 4.84 19.59
N SER A 39 0.67 3.67 19.08
CA SER A 39 -0.16 2.72 19.83
C SER A 39 0.49 2.33 21.16
N HIS A 40 -0.31 2.25 22.22
CA HIS A 40 0.16 1.86 23.56
C HIS A 40 0.79 0.47 23.62
N GLN A 41 0.46 -0.42 22.67
CA GLN A 41 0.95 -1.80 22.64
C GLN A 41 2.43 -1.92 22.28
N TRP A 42 2.97 -0.95 21.53
CA TRP A 42 4.32 -1.06 20.94
C TRP A 42 5.10 0.26 20.85
N SER A 43 4.48 1.42 21.09
CA SER A 43 5.14 2.72 20.99
C SER A 43 6.36 2.89 21.91
N ARG A 44 6.47 2.07 22.96
CA ARG A 44 7.60 2.05 23.89
C ARG A 44 8.65 0.98 23.58
N ASP A 45 8.39 0.14 22.60
CA ASP A 45 9.36 -0.87 22.17
C ASP A 45 10.48 -0.15 21.41
N ALA A 46 11.72 -0.57 21.66
CA ALA A 46 12.88 -0.11 20.89
C ALA A 46 12.62 -0.35 19.40
N LEU A 47 12.90 0.65 18.57
CA LEU A 47 12.98 0.44 17.14
C LEU A 47 14.30 -0.30 16.85
N GLY A 48 14.26 -1.28 15.95
CA GLY A 48 15.48 -1.98 15.55
C GLY A 48 16.34 -2.47 16.72
N SER A 49 17.59 -2.03 16.75
CA SER A 49 18.54 -2.29 17.84
C SER A 49 19.01 -1.00 18.53
N ASP A 50 18.42 0.14 18.19
CA ASP A 50 18.82 1.44 18.73
C ASP A 50 18.41 1.55 20.22
N PRO A 51 19.29 2.08 21.09
CA PRO A 51 18.99 2.21 22.51
C PRO A 51 18.13 3.44 22.85
N ILE A 52 17.88 4.34 21.90
CA ILE A 52 17.19 5.63 22.07
C ILE A 52 15.85 5.62 21.36
N ASP A 53 15.82 5.20 20.09
CA ASP A 53 14.62 5.28 19.29
C ASP A 53 13.62 4.16 19.62
N THR A 54 12.35 4.53 19.65
CA THR A 54 11.23 3.62 19.83
C THR A 54 10.36 3.61 18.59
N ILE A 55 9.50 2.59 18.45
CA ILE A 55 8.49 2.59 17.39
C ILE A 55 7.64 3.88 17.48
N GLY A 56 7.35 4.36 18.69
CA GLY A 56 6.59 5.59 18.90
C GLY A 56 7.32 6.88 18.48
N SER A 57 8.65 6.95 18.63
CA SER A 57 9.43 8.14 18.26
C SER A 57 9.74 8.20 16.76
N ALA A 58 10.15 7.08 16.16
CA ALA A 58 10.73 7.04 14.82
C ALA A 58 10.19 5.92 13.90
N GLY A 59 9.15 5.18 14.31
CA GLY A 59 8.66 4.00 13.59
C GLY A 59 7.74 4.25 12.39
N CYS A 60 7.77 5.42 11.75
CA CYS A 60 6.84 5.77 10.67
C CYS A 60 7.03 4.85 9.45
N ALA A 61 8.27 4.62 9.00
CA ALA A 61 8.57 3.73 7.88
C ALA A 61 8.14 2.27 8.18
N LEU A 62 8.51 1.75 9.35
CA LEU A 62 8.11 0.42 9.82
C LEU A 62 6.59 0.25 9.81
N THR A 63 5.87 1.24 10.34
CA THR A 63 4.41 1.18 10.46
C THR A 63 3.74 1.28 9.08
N ALA A 64 4.25 2.13 8.19
CA ALA A 64 3.79 2.23 6.81
C ALA A 64 3.99 0.91 6.04
N VAL A 65 5.17 0.30 6.16
CA VAL A 65 5.44 -1.04 5.62
C VAL A 65 4.47 -2.07 6.20
N THR A 66 4.24 -2.06 7.51
CA THR A 66 3.31 -2.98 8.18
C THR A 66 1.92 -2.87 7.54
N MET A 67 1.39 -1.66 7.35
CA MET A 67 0.09 -1.44 6.72
C MET A 67 0.02 -2.02 5.30
N VAL A 68 1.06 -1.78 4.48
CA VAL A 68 1.14 -2.32 3.11
C VAL A 68 1.21 -3.86 3.13
N THR A 69 2.05 -4.44 3.98
CA THR A 69 2.20 -5.90 4.07
C THR A 69 0.91 -6.59 4.53
N ALA A 70 0.20 -5.99 5.48
CA ALA A 70 -1.09 -6.46 5.94
C ALA A 70 -2.19 -6.33 4.87
N ALA A 71 -2.19 -5.23 4.09
CA ALA A 71 -3.10 -5.06 2.96
C ALA A 71 -2.90 -6.14 1.87
N TYR A 72 -1.67 -6.62 1.68
CA TYR A 72 -1.35 -7.73 0.77
C TYR A 72 -1.50 -9.13 1.40
N GLY A 73 -2.16 -9.23 2.55
CA GLY A 73 -2.56 -10.50 3.17
C GLY A 73 -1.52 -11.13 4.10
N TYR A 74 -0.41 -10.44 4.39
CA TYR A 74 0.55 -10.90 5.41
C TYR A 74 0.12 -10.42 6.79
N SER A 75 -0.39 -11.32 7.63
CA SER A 75 -0.87 -10.98 8.97
C SER A 75 0.29 -10.61 9.90
N THR A 76 0.46 -9.32 10.16
CA THR A 76 1.48 -8.76 11.06
C THR A 76 0.99 -7.46 11.71
N ASN A 77 1.73 -6.98 12.70
CA ASN A 77 1.59 -5.65 13.28
C ASN A 77 2.98 -4.99 13.44
N PRO A 78 3.06 -3.70 13.83
CA PRO A 78 4.35 -3.00 13.92
C PRO A 78 5.33 -3.68 14.87
N GLN A 79 4.87 -4.20 16.01
CA GLN A 79 5.71 -4.91 16.98
C GLN A 79 6.30 -6.20 16.40
N GLN A 80 5.47 -7.01 15.74
CA GLN A 80 5.87 -8.29 15.16
C GLN A 80 6.87 -8.09 14.02
N LEU A 81 6.59 -7.13 13.14
CA LEU A 81 7.48 -6.83 12.02
C LEU A 81 8.80 -6.23 12.51
N ASN A 82 8.77 -5.33 13.50
CA ASN A 82 9.97 -4.77 14.11
C ASN A 82 10.89 -5.87 14.64
N ARG A 83 10.35 -6.78 15.47
CA ARG A 83 11.12 -7.90 16.03
C ARG A 83 11.78 -8.74 14.94
N TRP A 84 11.02 -9.11 13.91
CA TRP A 84 11.56 -9.90 12.81
C TRP A 84 12.69 -9.17 12.10
N LEU A 85 12.51 -7.88 11.79
CA LEU A 85 13.53 -7.06 11.13
C LEU A 85 14.76 -6.91 12.01
N THR A 86 14.62 -6.66 13.31
CA THR A 86 15.75 -6.59 14.25
C THR A 86 16.57 -7.88 14.23
N GLU A 87 15.92 -9.04 14.27
CA GLU A 87 16.58 -10.36 14.26
C GLU A 87 17.25 -10.70 12.92
N HIS A 88 16.80 -10.09 11.81
CA HIS A 88 17.26 -10.41 10.46
C HIS A 88 18.03 -9.26 9.80
N GLY A 89 18.56 -8.30 10.58
CA GLY A 89 19.37 -7.20 10.05
C GLY A 89 18.58 -6.28 9.11
N GLY A 90 17.34 -5.98 9.46
CA GLY A 90 16.42 -5.13 8.70
C GLY A 90 16.61 -3.63 8.88
N TYR A 91 17.62 -3.22 9.64
CA TYR A 91 17.92 -1.84 9.98
C TYR A 91 19.41 -1.54 9.80
N ILE A 92 19.73 -0.29 9.43
CA ILE A 92 21.09 0.26 9.40
C ILE A 92 21.12 1.59 10.16
N GLU A 93 22.29 1.99 10.67
CA GLU A 93 22.61 3.33 11.22
C GLU A 93 21.42 4.24 11.60
N ASN A 94 21.11 4.36 12.91
CA ASN A 94 19.95 5.09 13.44
C ASN A 94 18.61 4.51 12.94
N ASP A 95 18.51 3.18 12.88
CA ASP A 95 17.33 2.42 12.49
C ASP A 95 16.65 2.80 11.16
N LEU A 96 17.45 3.20 10.18
CA LEU A 96 16.96 3.29 8.80
C LEU A 96 16.53 1.91 8.31
N LEU A 97 15.24 1.82 7.98
CA LEU A 97 14.62 0.59 7.50
C LEU A 97 15.22 0.15 6.16
N LEU A 98 15.69 -1.09 6.10
CA LEU A 98 16.06 -1.73 4.84
C LEU A 98 14.80 -2.28 4.14
N TRP A 99 14.25 -1.51 3.20
CA TRP A 99 13.05 -1.87 2.42
C TRP A 99 13.13 -3.24 1.75
N ARG A 100 14.30 -3.64 1.27
CA ARG A 100 14.51 -4.99 0.70
C ARG A 100 14.23 -6.09 1.73
N GLN A 101 14.65 -5.87 2.98
CA GLN A 101 14.48 -6.82 4.07
C GLN A 101 13.04 -6.85 4.59
N ALA A 102 12.35 -5.70 4.57
CA ALA A 102 10.91 -5.64 4.79
C ALA A 102 10.12 -6.50 3.78
N GLY A 103 10.53 -6.54 2.51
CA GLY A 103 9.97 -7.47 1.53
C GLY A 103 10.23 -8.94 1.89
N ALA A 104 11.45 -9.27 2.32
CA ALA A 104 11.85 -10.63 2.70
C ALA A 104 11.02 -11.19 3.88
N ALA A 105 10.64 -10.34 4.84
CA ALA A 105 9.76 -10.69 5.96
C ALA A 105 8.44 -11.33 5.51
N THR A 106 7.94 -10.95 4.34
CA THR A 106 6.65 -11.41 3.80
C THR A 106 6.71 -12.70 2.99
N GLN A 107 7.90 -13.33 2.88
CA GLN A 107 8.12 -14.54 2.09
C GLN A 107 7.69 -14.39 0.61
N GLY A 108 7.73 -13.17 0.08
CA GLY A 108 7.38 -12.87 -1.32
C GLY A 108 5.96 -12.37 -1.55
N SER A 109 5.12 -12.26 -0.52
CA SER A 109 3.78 -11.65 -0.64
C SER A 109 3.84 -10.17 -1.00
N VAL A 110 4.93 -9.47 -0.65
CA VAL A 110 5.17 -8.07 -1.03
C VAL A 110 6.48 -7.93 -1.79
N ARG A 111 6.44 -7.14 -2.86
CA ARG A 111 7.62 -6.73 -3.62
C ARG A 111 7.67 -5.21 -3.67
N TRP A 112 8.76 -4.64 -3.16
CA TRP A 112 9.01 -3.21 -3.20
C TRP A 112 9.60 -2.81 -4.56
N GLN A 113 9.07 -1.73 -5.12
CA GLN A 113 9.60 -1.08 -6.31
C GLN A 113 9.89 0.37 -5.96
N TRP A 114 11.13 0.81 -6.22
CA TRP A 114 11.48 2.21 -6.14
C TRP A 114 10.89 2.93 -7.35
N LEU A 115 10.02 3.90 -7.09
CA LEU A 115 9.35 4.71 -8.11
C LEU A 115 10.14 5.98 -8.41
N HIS A 116 10.66 6.58 -7.35
CA HIS A 116 11.46 7.79 -7.38
C HIS A 116 12.37 7.78 -6.15
N VAL A 117 13.59 8.28 -6.31
CA VAL A 117 14.56 8.41 -5.22
C VAL A 117 15.03 9.87 -5.22
N PRO A 118 14.30 10.79 -4.57
CA PRO A 118 14.86 12.08 -4.25
C PRO A 118 15.81 11.90 -3.06
N GLY A 119 16.99 12.48 -3.14
CA GLY A 119 18.06 12.21 -2.18
C GLY A 119 17.70 12.64 -0.75
N ILE A 120 17.37 11.69 0.14
CA ILE A 120 17.35 11.92 1.60
C ILE A 120 17.95 10.78 2.43
N VAL A 121 18.26 9.62 1.87
CA VAL A 121 19.27 8.77 2.52
C VAL A 121 20.62 9.44 2.27
N SER A 122 21.21 10.05 3.30
CA SER A 122 22.54 10.69 3.18
C SER A 122 23.59 9.72 2.63
N GLN A 123 23.44 8.42 2.90
CA GLN A 123 24.29 7.34 2.38
C GLN A 123 24.07 7.02 0.88
N LEU A 124 23.00 7.52 0.25
CA LEU A 124 22.69 7.33 -1.18
C LEU A 124 22.82 8.63 -2.00
N LYS A 125 23.25 9.74 -1.37
CA LYS A 125 23.51 11.00 -2.07
C LYS A 125 24.75 10.88 -2.97
N THR A 126 24.56 11.00 -4.27
CA THR A 126 25.65 11.32 -5.20
C THR A 126 25.56 12.79 -5.59
N GLY A 127 26.36 13.65 -4.95
CA GLY A 127 26.79 14.99 -5.39
C GLY A 127 25.73 16.08 -5.60
N ASP A 128 24.72 15.82 -6.44
CA ASP A 128 23.95 16.83 -7.16
C ASP A 128 22.42 16.64 -7.04
N GLN A 129 21.93 15.88 -6.04
CA GLN A 129 20.49 15.65 -5.86
C GLN A 129 19.81 16.81 -5.12
N ASP A 130 18.84 17.45 -5.79
CA ASP A 130 17.99 18.53 -5.28
C ASP A 130 16.83 17.97 -4.43
N ILE A 131 16.50 18.63 -3.32
CA ILE A 131 15.37 18.28 -2.46
C ILE A 131 14.03 18.65 -3.10
N GLU A 132 14.05 19.53 -4.10
CA GLU A 132 12.88 19.94 -4.91
C GLU A 132 12.59 18.97 -6.07
N ASP A 133 13.40 17.92 -6.26
CA ASP A 133 13.14 16.85 -7.23
C ASP A 133 12.00 15.96 -6.72
N LEU A 134 10.76 16.48 -6.73
CA LEU A 134 9.58 15.73 -6.33
C LEU A 134 9.03 14.93 -7.51
N PRO A 135 8.59 13.67 -7.31
CA PRO A 135 7.96 12.91 -8.37
C PRO A 135 6.62 13.58 -8.74
N PRO A 136 6.22 13.58 -10.03
CA PRO A 136 4.93 14.11 -10.40
C PRO A 136 3.81 13.28 -9.75
N GLN A 137 2.75 13.93 -9.30
CA GLN A 137 1.59 13.26 -8.67
C GLN A 137 1.01 12.15 -9.58
N SER A 138 1.05 12.34 -10.90
CA SER A 138 0.61 11.35 -11.89
C SER A 138 1.35 10.01 -11.80
N LEU A 139 2.59 9.99 -11.29
CA LEU A 139 3.32 8.75 -11.03
C LEU A 139 2.64 7.94 -9.92
N VAL A 140 2.22 8.61 -8.85
CA VAL A 140 1.50 8.00 -7.72
C VAL A 140 0.13 7.52 -8.18
N GLU A 141 -0.63 8.37 -8.88
CA GLU A 141 -1.94 8.03 -9.45
C GLU A 141 -1.84 6.79 -10.35
N ALA A 142 -0.83 6.72 -11.22
CA ALA A 142 -0.62 5.55 -12.09
C ALA A 142 -0.29 4.25 -11.33
N GLN A 143 0.34 4.32 -10.15
CA GLN A 143 0.52 3.14 -9.31
C GLN A 143 -0.79 2.70 -8.68
N LEU A 144 -1.55 3.66 -8.13
CA LEU A 144 -2.83 3.41 -7.48
C LEU A 144 -3.85 2.84 -8.48
N ASP A 145 -3.92 3.40 -9.69
CA ASP A 145 -4.77 2.90 -10.79
C ASP A 145 -4.40 1.48 -11.22
N ALA A 146 -3.14 1.10 -11.04
CA ALA A 146 -2.67 -0.25 -11.30
C ALA A 146 -2.77 -1.18 -10.07
N GLY A 147 -3.51 -0.77 -9.03
CA GLY A 147 -3.77 -1.54 -7.81
C GLY A 147 -2.57 -1.66 -6.86
N ARG A 148 -1.58 -0.76 -6.98
CA ARG A 148 -0.40 -0.74 -6.12
C ARG A 148 -0.48 0.39 -5.09
N LEU A 149 -0.25 0.04 -3.83
CA LEU A 149 -0.10 1.04 -2.77
C LEU A 149 1.25 1.76 -2.91
N VAL A 150 1.30 3.01 -2.44
CA VAL A 150 2.51 3.82 -2.46
C VAL A 150 2.87 4.22 -1.05
N VAL A 151 4.13 4.01 -0.66
CA VAL A 151 4.69 4.60 0.56
C VAL A 151 5.49 5.83 0.14
N ALA A 152 5.17 6.98 0.74
CA ALA A 152 5.78 8.25 0.39
C ALA A 152 6.47 8.86 1.61
N GLU A 153 7.65 9.42 1.39
CA GLU A 153 8.26 10.33 2.35
C GLU A 153 7.60 11.71 2.23
N VAL A 154 7.25 12.31 3.35
CA VAL A 154 6.70 13.66 3.49
C VAL A 154 7.43 14.41 4.61
N ARG A 155 7.09 15.68 4.81
CA ARG A 155 7.57 16.48 5.96
C ARG A 155 6.48 16.63 7.00
N LEU A 156 6.73 16.13 8.21
CA LEU A 156 5.88 16.33 9.38
C LEU A 156 6.66 17.12 10.43
N TYR A 157 6.16 18.31 10.81
CA TYR A 157 6.87 19.25 11.68
C TYR A 157 8.31 19.57 11.24
N GLY A 158 8.59 19.51 9.94
CA GLY A 158 9.92 19.73 9.36
C GLY A 158 10.84 18.50 9.35
N GLY A 159 10.44 17.39 9.99
CA GLY A 159 11.18 16.13 9.98
C GLY A 159 10.75 15.18 8.84
N MET A 160 11.59 14.20 8.54
CA MET A 160 11.27 13.07 7.66
C MET A 160 10.12 12.26 8.26
N HIS A 161 9.12 11.94 7.44
CA HIS A 161 7.97 11.13 7.85
C HIS A 161 7.49 10.26 6.69
N PHE A 162 6.96 9.07 6.98
CA PHE A 162 6.45 8.16 5.97
C PHE A 162 4.95 7.93 6.14
N VAL A 163 4.21 7.99 5.04
CA VAL A 163 2.77 7.72 4.98
C VAL A 163 2.47 6.71 3.88
N VAL A 164 1.31 6.04 3.96
CA VAL A 164 0.83 5.17 2.89
C VAL A 164 -0.24 5.92 2.12
N ILE A 165 -0.05 6.12 0.83
CA ILE A 165 -1.08 6.65 -0.06
C ILE A 165 -1.93 5.47 -0.53
N THR A 166 -3.22 5.52 -0.22
CA THR A 166 -4.15 4.39 -0.36
C THR A 166 -5.13 4.54 -1.51
N GLY A 167 -5.27 5.76 -2.04
CA GLY A 167 -6.15 6.03 -3.17
C GLY A 167 -6.11 7.50 -3.58
N HIS A 168 -6.85 7.84 -4.63
CA HIS A 168 -6.99 9.19 -5.11
C HIS A 168 -8.41 9.46 -5.65
N SER A 169 -8.79 10.73 -5.66
CA SER A 169 -10.04 11.22 -6.25
C SER A 169 -9.82 12.61 -6.84
N GLY A 170 -9.68 12.69 -8.17
CA GLY A 170 -9.26 13.91 -8.83
C GLY A 170 -7.84 14.27 -8.39
N HIS A 171 -7.65 15.47 -7.83
CA HIS A 171 -6.34 15.91 -7.32
C HIS A 171 -6.09 15.58 -5.84
N ILE A 172 -7.03 14.92 -5.16
CA ILE A 172 -6.92 14.58 -3.74
C ILE A 172 -6.33 13.19 -3.58
N LEU A 173 -5.30 13.07 -2.75
CA LEU A 173 -4.71 11.79 -2.33
C LEU A 173 -5.22 11.41 -0.94
N ASN A 174 -5.62 10.15 -0.78
CA ASN A 174 -5.97 9.58 0.51
C ASN A 174 -4.72 8.97 1.14
N ILE A 175 -4.46 9.27 2.40
CA ILE A 175 -3.29 8.78 3.13
C ILE A 175 -3.73 8.05 4.39
N ASN A 176 -2.98 7.01 4.75
CA ASN A 176 -2.92 6.48 6.10
C ASN A 176 -1.61 6.96 6.74
N ASP A 177 -1.70 7.74 7.82
CA ASP A 177 -0.58 8.33 8.54
C ASP A 177 -0.26 7.55 9.83
N PRO A 178 0.94 6.94 9.95
CA PRO A 178 1.38 6.26 11.17
C PRO A 178 1.37 7.11 12.45
N TRP A 179 1.59 8.42 12.35
CA TRP A 179 1.70 9.31 13.49
C TRP A 179 0.35 9.50 14.18
N TYR A 180 -0.69 9.73 13.38
CA TYR A 180 -2.05 9.98 13.85
C TYR A 180 -2.89 8.69 13.93
N GLY A 181 -2.57 7.69 13.11
CA GLY A 181 -3.32 6.45 13.04
C GLY A 181 -4.65 6.58 12.30
N ASP A 182 -4.74 7.52 11.35
CA ASP A 182 -5.88 7.74 10.45
C ASP A 182 -5.48 7.66 8.98
#